data_AF-A0A7S8ERT0-F1
#
_entry.id   AF-A0A7S8ERT0-F1
#
_cell.length_a   1.000
_cell.length_b   1.000
_cell.length_c   1.000
_cell.angle_alpha   90.00
_cell.angle_beta   90.00
_cell.angle_gamma   90.00
#
_symmetry.space_group_name_H-M   'P 1'
#
loop_
_entity.id
_entity.type
_entity.pdbx_description
1 polymer ?
#
loop_
_entity_poly.entity_id
_entity_poly.type
_entity_poly.pdbx_seq_one_letter_code
_entity_poly.pdbx_strand_id
1 'polypeptide(L)'
;MKHDELRAVAHNVADSLASGYGGISGFFGPDIFEEARGSLEGFMTVDFLGGTVTEGIPSEFLSKAVASCRNALPGFFEKHGASISDFREITARYSNGNHLTVTIEDARGRRSTTGYVGVPSRRIRVLDSLGRLRRKA
;
A
#
# COMPACT_ATOMS: atom_id res chain seq x y z
N MET A 1 2.09 18.70 -0.33
CA MET A 1 3.36 18.18 0.26
C MET A 1 4.44 17.91 -0.79
N LYS A 2 5.67 17.57 -0.38
CA LYS A 2 6.70 17.00 -1.28
C LYS A 2 6.35 15.55 -1.64
N HIS A 3 6.73 15.12 -2.83
CA HIS A 3 6.44 13.75 -3.31
C HIS A 3 6.97 12.66 -2.38
N ASP A 4 8.16 12.86 -1.81
CA ASP A 4 8.75 11.88 -0.89
C ASP A 4 7.97 11.74 0.43
N GLU A 5 7.31 12.79 0.88
CA GLU A 5 6.44 12.78 2.08
C GLU A 5 5.12 12.08 1.73
N LEU A 6 4.55 12.37 0.56
CA LEU A 6 3.35 11.69 0.05
C LEU A 6 3.58 10.18 -0.10
N ARG A 7 4.76 9.77 -0.58
CA ARG A 7 5.16 8.36 -0.65
C ARG A 7 5.22 7.70 0.73
N ALA A 8 5.68 8.40 1.75
CA ALA A 8 5.69 7.89 3.12
C ALA A 8 4.27 7.71 3.67
N VAL A 9 3.38 8.69 3.42
CA VAL A 9 1.96 8.59 3.79
C VAL A 9 1.29 7.41 3.08
N ALA A 10 1.49 7.26 1.78
CA ALA A 10 0.95 6.14 1.01
C ALA A 10 1.49 4.78 1.45
N HIS A 11 2.78 4.70 1.81
CA HIS A 11 3.36 3.50 2.42
C HIS A 11 2.64 3.14 3.71
N ASN A 12 2.40 4.09 4.61
CA ASN A 12 1.66 3.82 5.84
C ASN A 12 0.23 3.33 5.59
N VAL A 13 -0.45 3.83 4.55
CA VAL A 13 -1.77 3.34 4.13
C VAL A 13 -1.70 1.86 3.74
N ALA A 14 -0.78 1.52 2.85
CA ALA A 14 -0.60 0.16 2.37
C ALA A 14 -0.14 -0.80 3.48
N ASP A 15 0.76 -0.33 4.35
CA ASP A 15 1.28 -1.10 5.49
C ASP A 15 0.20 -1.38 6.53
N SER A 16 -0.75 -0.46 6.71
CA SER A 16 -1.89 -0.67 7.62
C SER A 16 -2.79 -1.80 7.15
N LEU A 17 -3.05 -1.91 5.84
CA LEU A 17 -3.80 -3.04 5.29
C LEU A 17 -2.98 -4.34 5.36
N ALA A 18 -1.69 -4.29 5.01
CA ALA A 18 -0.78 -5.44 5.09
C ALA A 18 -0.63 -6.02 6.50
N SER A 19 -0.68 -5.18 7.53
CA SER A 19 -0.53 -5.61 8.92
C SER A 19 -1.80 -6.17 9.55
N GLY A 20 -2.92 -6.15 8.83
CA GLY A 20 -4.25 -6.48 9.39
C GLY A 20 -4.68 -5.52 10.50
N TYR A 21 -3.91 -4.46 10.75
CA TYR A 21 -4.12 -3.54 11.86
C TYR A 21 -5.05 -2.41 11.43
N GLY A 22 -6.21 -2.34 12.05
CA GLY A 22 -7.26 -1.35 11.82
C GLY A 22 -6.91 0.09 12.20
N GLY A 23 -5.63 0.50 12.21
CA GLY A 23 -5.23 1.86 12.56
C GLY A 23 -5.86 2.93 11.67
N ILE A 24 -6.20 2.57 10.43
CA ILE A 24 -6.87 3.45 9.46
C ILE A 24 -8.40 3.27 9.53
N SER A 25 -8.91 2.05 9.40
CA SER A 25 -10.35 1.76 9.26
C SER A 25 -11.08 1.42 10.57
N GLY A 26 -10.37 1.26 11.69
CA GLY A 26 -10.90 0.69 12.93
C GLY A 26 -11.20 -0.81 12.86
N PHE A 27 -10.91 -1.47 11.74
CA PHE A 27 -11.24 -2.86 11.47
C PHE A 27 -10.00 -3.75 11.62
N PHE A 28 -10.05 -4.79 12.45
CA PHE A 28 -9.08 -5.90 12.35
C PHE A 28 -9.35 -6.62 11.03
N GLY A 29 -8.45 -6.47 10.08
CA GLY A 29 -8.68 -6.78 8.68
C GLY A 29 -8.35 -8.23 8.30
N PRO A 30 -8.73 -8.63 7.07
CA PRO A 30 -8.25 -9.86 6.45
C PRO A 30 -6.74 -9.83 6.26
N ASP A 31 -6.11 -11.01 6.29
CA ASP A 31 -4.74 -11.16 5.86
C ASP A 31 -4.68 -11.15 4.32
N ILE A 32 -4.40 -9.95 3.77
CA ILE A 32 -4.30 -9.74 2.32
C ILE A 32 -3.17 -10.58 1.68
N PHE A 33 -2.13 -10.95 2.42
CA PHE A 33 -1.07 -11.80 1.89
C PHE A 33 -1.53 -13.25 1.78
N GLU A 34 -2.34 -13.73 2.73
CA GLU A 34 -2.97 -15.04 2.64
C GLU A 34 -3.99 -15.10 1.50
N GLU A 35 -4.80 -14.06 1.32
CA GLU A 35 -5.71 -13.99 0.17
C GLU A 35 -4.94 -13.95 -1.15
N ALA A 36 -3.87 -13.16 -1.25
CA ALA A 36 -2.98 -13.14 -2.40
C ALA A 36 -2.31 -14.50 -2.66
N ARG A 37 -1.93 -15.24 -1.62
CA ARG A 37 -1.34 -16.58 -1.75
C ARG A 37 -2.34 -17.61 -2.24
N GLY A 38 -3.60 -17.46 -1.85
CA GLY A 38 -4.71 -18.32 -2.27
C GLY A 38 -5.27 -17.99 -3.66
N SER A 39 -4.93 -16.84 -4.25
CA SER A 39 -5.38 -16.46 -5.59
C SER A 39 -4.60 -17.21 -6.69
N LEU A 40 -5.22 -17.33 -7.87
CA LEU A 40 -4.59 -17.96 -9.03
C LEU A 40 -3.33 -17.18 -9.47
N GLU A 41 -3.37 -15.87 -9.31
CA GLU A 41 -2.32 -14.95 -9.71
C GLU A 41 -1.15 -14.90 -8.72
N GLY A 42 -1.36 -15.29 -7.46
CA GLY A 42 -0.35 -15.20 -6.39
C GLY A 42 -0.09 -13.76 -5.91
N PHE A 43 -0.98 -12.82 -6.28
CA PHE A 43 -0.94 -11.43 -5.86
C PHE A 43 -2.35 -10.81 -5.85
N MET A 44 -2.47 -9.66 -5.18
CA MET A 44 -3.63 -8.77 -5.26
C MET A 44 -3.18 -7.32 -5.39
N THR A 45 -3.90 -6.53 -6.17
CA THR A 45 -3.64 -5.09 -6.35
C THR A 45 -4.82 -4.27 -5.86
N VAL A 46 -4.56 -3.32 -4.96
CA VAL A 46 -5.55 -2.44 -4.34
C VAL A 46 -5.39 -1.01 -4.87
N ASP A 47 -6.47 -0.41 -5.36
CA ASP A 47 -6.60 1.04 -5.53
C ASP A 47 -7.25 1.63 -4.28
N PHE A 48 -6.47 2.38 -3.51
CA PHE A 48 -6.95 2.98 -2.26
C PHE A 48 -7.86 4.19 -2.48
N LEU A 49 -7.67 4.94 -3.57
CA LEU A 49 -8.54 6.08 -3.90
C LEU A 49 -9.90 5.58 -4.41
N GLY A 50 -9.87 4.51 -5.22
CA GLY A 50 -11.05 3.77 -5.67
C GLY A 50 -11.71 2.94 -4.57
N GLY A 51 -10.96 2.51 -3.55
CA GLY A 51 -11.46 1.63 -2.50
C GLY A 51 -11.83 0.26 -3.04
N THR A 52 -11.05 -0.25 -4.00
CA THR A 52 -11.31 -1.52 -4.70
C THR A 52 -10.04 -2.32 -4.91
N VAL A 53 -10.20 -3.64 -5.09
CA VAL A 53 -9.16 -4.51 -5.62
C VAL A 53 -9.29 -4.50 -7.15
N THR A 54 -8.22 -4.15 -7.85
CA THR A 54 -8.18 -4.00 -9.31
C THR A 54 -7.56 -5.20 -10.03
N GLU A 55 -6.76 -6.00 -9.31
CA GLU A 55 -6.22 -7.27 -9.82
C GLU A 55 -6.31 -8.35 -8.74
N GLY A 56 -6.73 -9.56 -9.13
CA GLY A 56 -7.10 -10.65 -8.22
C GLY A 56 -8.59 -10.62 -7.85
N ILE A 57 -9.11 -11.75 -7.35
CA ILE A 57 -10.49 -11.88 -6.89
C ILE A 57 -10.50 -11.85 -5.36
N PRO A 58 -10.90 -10.75 -4.71
CA PRO A 58 -10.91 -10.65 -3.26
C PRO A 58 -12.08 -11.42 -2.66
N SER A 59 -11.94 -11.82 -1.39
CA SER A 59 -13.08 -12.18 -0.57
C SER A 59 -14.02 -10.98 -0.39
N GLU A 60 -15.28 -11.26 -0.02
CA GLU A 60 -16.22 -10.20 0.38
C GLU A 60 -15.67 -9.40 1.59
N PHE A 61 -14.94 -10.08 2.48
CA PHE A 61 -14.35 -9.47 3.66
C PHE A 61 -13.23 -8.48 3.31
N LEU A 62 -12.31 -8.87 2.42
CA LEU A 62 -11.27 -7.96 1.92
C LEU A 62 -11.86 -6.79 1.13
N SER A 63 -12.86 -7.05 0.31
CA SER A 63 -13.57 -5.98 -0.41
C SER A 63 -14.14 -4.92 0.54
N LYS A 64 -14.79 -5.35 1.63
CA LYS A 64 -15.30 -4.43 2.67
C LYS A 64 -14.18 -3.70 3.41
N ALA A 65 -13.07 -4.39 3.72
CA ALA A 65 -11.92 -3.78 4.38
C ALA A 65 -11.29 -2.67 3.51
N VAL A 66 -11.07 -2.93 2.22
CA VAL A 66 -10.52 -1.95 1.26
C VAL A 66 -11.46 -0.75 1.09
N ALA A 67 -12.77 -0.97 0.98
CA ALA A 67 -13.75 0.12 0.93
C ALA A 67 -13.73 0.96 2.23
N SER A 68 -13.56 0.33 3.38
CA SER A 68 -13.43 1.02 4.67
C SER A 68 -12.13 1.85 4.75
N CYS A 69 -11.01 1.32 4.24
CA CYS A 69 -9.76 2.09 4.11
C CYS A 69 -9.99 3.39 3.33
N ARG A 70 -10.68 3.34 2.18
CA ARG A 70 -11.02 4.54 1.38
C ARG A 70 -11.76 5.59 2.22
N ASN A 71 -12.77 5.18 2.98
CA ASN A 71 -13.59 6.09 3.78
C ASN A 71 -12.79 6.77 4.90
N ALA A 72 -11.76 6.09 5.42
CA ALA A 72 -10.90 6.62 6.46
C ALA A 72 -9.74 7.50 5.94
N LEU A 73 -9.43 7.46 4.64
CA LEU A 73 -8.31 8.20 4.06
C LEU A 73 -8.35 9.71 4.35
N PRO A 74 -9.49 10.44 4.25
CA PRO A 74 -9.47 11.88 4.49
C PRO A 74 -8.96 12.24 5.90
N GLY A 75 -9.49 11.57 6.94
CA GLY A 75 -9.05 11.80 8.32
C GLY A 75 -7.64 11.29 8.60
N PHE A 76 -7.21 10.22 7.92
CA PHE A 76 -5.82 9.75 7.99
C PHE A 76 -4.86 10.77 7.37
N PHE A 77 -5.16 11.25 6.17
CA PHE A 77 -4.34 12.24 5.46
C PHE A 77 -4.22 13.54 6.23
N GLU A 78 -5.33 14.06 6.79
CA GLU A 78 -5.32 15.27 7.58
C GLU A 78 -4.35 15.19 8.77
N LYS A 79 -4.35 14.06 9.50
CA LYS A 79 -3.41 13.80 10.61
C LYS A 79 -1.94 13.78 10.17
N HIS A 80 -1.69 13.50 8.90
CA HIS A 80 -0.36 13.48 8.29
C HIS A 80 -0.04 14.75 7.48
N GLY A 81 -0.90 15.78 7.53
CA GLY A 81 -0.71 17.04 6.79
C GLY A 81 -0.91 16.92 5.28
N ALA A 82 -1.56 15.84 4.82
CA ALA A 82 -1.87 15.55 3.43
C ALA A 82 -3.37 15.77 3.13
N SER A 83 -3.71 15.89 1.85
CA SER A 83 -5.08 15.85 1.34
C SER A 83 -5.23 14.72 0.34
N ILE A 84 -6.46 14.22 0.15
CA ILE A 84 -6.76 13.28 -0.93
C ILE A 84 -6.39 13.87 -2.30
N SER A 85 -6.54 15.19 -2.46
CA SER A 85 -6.19 15.93 -3.69
C SER A 85 -4.69 16.07 -3.94
N ASP A 86 -3.83 15.71 -2.97
CA ASP A 86 -2.38 15.63 -3.21
C ASP A 86 -2.01 14.40 -4.05
N PHE A 87 -2.93 13.43 -4.19
CA PHE A 87 -2.72 12.16 -4.89
C PHE A 87 -3.65 12.03 -6.10
N ARG A 88 -3.09 11.52 -7.20
CA ARG A 88 -3.83 11.04 -8.37
C ARG A 88 -3.94 9.52 -8.39
N GLU A 89 -2.98 8.84 -7.78
CA GLU A 89 -2.91 7.37 -7.68
C GLU A 89 -2.33 7.01 -6.30
N ILE A 90 -2.95 6.02 -5.66
CA ILE A 90 -2.37 5.29 -4.53
C ILE A 90 -2.74 3.83 -4.71
N THR A 91 -1.81 3.07 -5.29
CA THR A 91 -2.02 1.65 -5.59
C THR A 91 -0.99 0.81 -4.85
N ALA A 92 -1.42 -0.33 -4.33
CA ALA A 92 -0.52 -1.28 -3.67
C ALA A 92 -0.73 -2.69 -4.20
N ARG A 93 0.36 -3.35 -4.55
CA ARG A 93 0.39 -4.76 -4.95
C ARG A 93 1.00 -5.60 -3.83
N TYR A 94 0.24 -6.56 -3.35
CA TYR A 94 0.57 -7.52 -2.30
C TYR A 94 0.83 -8.87 -2.95
N SER A 95 1.95 -9.49 -2.61
CA SER A 95 2.37 -10.75 -3.23
C SER A 95 3.10 -11.64 -2.23
N ASN A 96 3.30 -12.90 -2.62
CA ASN A 96 3.97 -13.92 -1.81
C ASN A 96 5.28 -13.43 -1.16
N GLY A 97 5.56 -13.95 0.04
CA GLY A 97 6.74 -13.56 0.83
C GLY A 97 6.59 -12.20 1.52
N ASN A 98 5.36 -11.74 1.76
CA ASN A 98 5.04 -10.43 2.35
C ASN A 98 5.66 -9.28 1.54
N HIS A 99 5.66 -9.42 0.22
CA HIS A 99 6.16 -8.42 -0.70
C HIS A 99 5.06 -7.40 -1.00
N LEU A 100 5.37 -6.13 -0.75
CA LEU A 100 4.48 -5.00 -0.96
C LEU A 100 5.11 -4.03 -1.95
N THR A 101 4.43 -3.68 -3.02
CA THR A 101 4.86 -2.63 -3.95
C THR A 101 3.84 -1.51 -3.96
N VAL A 102 4.24 -0.30 -3.58
CA VAL A 102 3.36 0.88 -3.54
C VAL A 102 3.71 1.80 -4.70
N THR A 103 2.70 2.14 -5.50
CA THR A 103 2.78 3.13 -6.56
C THR A 103 1.95 4.34 -6.18
N ILE A 104 2.53 5.53 -6.34
CA ILE A 104 1.81 6.79 -6.18
C ILE A 104 2.05 7.71 -7.37
N GLU A 105 1.05 8.52 -7.69
CA GLU A 105 1.18 9.70 -8.53
C GLU A 105 0.73 10.91 -7.72
N ASP A 106 1.56 11.94 -7.63
CA ASP A 106 1.19 13.20 -6.96
C ASP A 106 0.34 14.10 -7.87
N ALA A 107 -0.31 15.12 -7.29
CA ALA A 107 -1.14 16.08 -8.02
C ALA A 107 -0.41 16.80 -9.19
N ARG A 108 0.93 16.81 -9.18
CA ARG A 108 1.79 17.42 -10.20
C ARG A 108 2.21 16.40 -11.27
N GLY A 109 1.69 15.18 -11.22
CA GLY A 109 1.98 14.11 -12.17
C GLY A 109 3.30 13.38 -11.93
N ARG A 110 3.98 13.61 -10.80
CA ARG A 110 5.18 12.81 -10.48
C ARG A 110 4.74 11.46 -9.96
N ARG A 111 5.17 10.42 -10.64
CA ARG A 111 4.87 9.03 -10.30
C ARG A 111 6.10 8.32 -9.73
N SER A 112 5.94 7.54 -8.68
CA SER A 112 6.97 6.63 -8.20
C SER A 112 6.39 5.30 -7.75
N THR A 113 7.18 4.25 -7.90
CA THR A 113 6.87 2.91 -7.39
C THR A 113 7.98 2.53 -6.40
N THR A 114 7.63 1.92 -5.27
CA THR A 114 8.61 1.53 -4.26
C THR A 114 8.25 0.16 -3.66
N GLY A 115 9.24 -0.73 -3.63
CA GLY A 115 9.12 -2.06 -3.03
C GLY A 115 9.47 -2.11 -1.54
N TYR A 116 8.67 -2.85 -0.80
CA TYR A 116 8.74 -3.10 0.63
C TYR A 116 8.58 -4.61 0.90
N VAL A 117 9.04 -5.07 2.07
CA VAL A 117 8.92 -6.46 2.51
C VAL A 117 8.69 -6.55 4.01
N GLY A 118 7.90 -7.53 4.44
CA GLY A 118 7.64 -7.87 5.84
C GLY A 118 6.41 -7.18 6.43
N VAL A 119 6.14 -7.46 7.71
CA VAL A 119 5.05 -6.83 8.50
C VAL A 119 5.62 -6.50 9.89
N PRO A 120 5.79 -5.22 10.27
CA PRO A 120 5.61 -4.03 9.44
C PRO A 120 6.60 -3.98 8.27
N SER A 121 6.14 -3.50 7.12
CA SER A 121 6.91 -3.55 5.88
C SER A 121 8.03 -2.51 5.86
N ARG A 122 9.20 -2.94 5.39
CA ARG A 122 10.40 -2.10 5.27
C ARG A 122 10.85 -2.04 3.83
N ARG A 123 11.41 -0.91 3.41
CA ARG A 123 11.96 -0.76 2.05
C ARG A 123 12.98 -1.85 1.77
N ILE A 124 12.86 -2.48 0.60
CA ILE A 124 13.78 -3.52 0.15
C ILE A 124 15.18 -2.91 0.00
N ARG A 125 16.17 -3.61 0.55
CA ARG A 125 17.59 -3.28 0.38
C ARG A 125 18.27 -4.36 -0.45
N VAL A 126 19.14 -3.95 -1.35
CA VAL A 126 19.93 -4.82 -2.23
C VAL A 126 21.41 -4.50 -2.05
N LEU A 127 22.27 -5.51 -2.17
CA LEU A 127 23.71 -5.29 -2.25
C LEU A 127 24.03 -4.71 -3.62
N ASP A 128 24.79 -3.62 -3.67
CA ASP A 128 25.40 -3.16 -4.92
C ASP A 128 26.60 -4.04 -5.29
N SER A 129 27.15 -3.85 -6.49
CA SER A 129 28.32 -4.59 -7.00
C SER A 129 29.57 -4.43 -6.12
N LEU A 130 29.56 -3.50 -5.16
CA LEU A 130 30.63 -3.24 -4.21
C LEU A 130 30.30 -3.78 -2.81
N GLY A 131 29.25 -4.61 -2.68
CA GLY A 131 28.86 -5.23 -1.41
C GLY A 131 28.23 -4.25 -0.41
N ARG A 132 27.81 -3.05 -0.84
CA ARG A 132 27.18 -2.07 0.05
C ARG A 132 25.67 -2.23 0.00
N LEU A 133 25.05 -2.14 1.16
CA LEU A 133 23.59 -2.23 1.28
C LEU A 133 22.95 -0.94 0.75
N ARG A 134 22.27 -1.02 -0.39
CA ARG A 134 21.55 0.08 -1.05
C ARG A 134 20.05 -0.13 -0.97
N ARG A 135 19.28 0.96 -1.09
CA ARG A 135 17.84 0.83 -1.35
C ARG A 135 17.67 0.29 -2.77
N LYS A 136 16.77 -0.67 -2.95
CA LYS A 136 16.37 -1.09 -4.29
C LYS A 136 15.74 0.13 -4.98
N ALA A 137 16.24 0.45 -6.18
CA ALA A 137 15.71 1.53 -7.02
C ALA A 137 14.26 1.22 -7.41
#